data_AF-A0A9P6XUS8-F1
#
_entry.id   AF-A0A9P6XUS8-F1
#
_cell.length_a   1.000
_cell.length_b   1.000
_cell.length_c   1.000
_cell.angle_alpha   90.00
_cell.angle_beta   90.00
_cell.angle_gamma   90.00
#
_symmetry.space_group_name_H-M   'P 1'
#
loop_
_entity.id
_entity.type
_entity.pdbx_description
1 polymer ?
#
loop_
_entity_poly.entity_id
_entity_poly.type
_entity_poly.pdbx_seq_one_letter_code
_entity_poly.pdbx_strand_id
1 'polypeptide(L)'
;MSSYLDSLIVKLEKHATILSQRRLSILGRSMIANSLLLSRVWHNIRVLSPPQSFFQRLRTVIISFLKQKNFPFVKFQDCQRPRDEGGIAILDPSKQHSALQLRWLIPLLLPPDQATNPDSFATSLMKYTLCALSSAPSPVLPLLFPERRTTDLHKIGCFNSLFKTIDQMDFEINWTALNAGSAAEIPLSRICPLLLTNDPDHTYNNWKSNLVKNLYRFSTVDGRLTPITSFLSRKQRNRSEAYFDLLSLGHIKEENFFTALRSTSDLSLGLFISSMGCPRPEPEFHSLVSTPPPDGTPIENLSTKWFRHIDKLPLTSLPSHYPRASKSSWTQFWHASIPHPARTILWRLYHSKLPTRSRLHKLMPNIITDELCMLCGAIESD
;
A
#
# COMPACT_ATOMS: atom_id res chain seq x y z
N MET A 1 -14.69 -20.22 5.16
CA MET A 1 -13.98 -19.34 4.21
C MET A 1 -13.01 -20.09 3.31
N SER A 2 -12.07 -20.91 3.84
CA SER A 2 -11.07 -21.62 3.02
C SER A 2 -11.70 -22.47 1.90
N SER A 3 -12.64 -23.36 2.24
CA SER A 3 -13.32 -24.24 1.28
C SER A 3 -13.99 -23.49 0.11
N TYR A 4 -14.56 -22.31 0.39
CA TYR A 4 -15.15 -21.44 -0.63
C TYR A 4 -14.09 -20.88 -1.59
N LEU A 5 -12.97 -20.38 -1.04
CA LEU A 5 -11.86 -19.85 -1.83
C LEU A 5 -11.21 -20.96 -2.67
N ASP A 6 -11.09 -22.16 -2.12
CA ASP A 6 -10.60 -23.34 -2.84
C ASP A 6 -11.51 -23.71 -4.01
N SER A 7 -12.83 -23.74 -3.78
CA SER A 7 -13.83 -23.94 -4.84
C SER A 7 -13.72 -22.89 -5.95
N LEU A 8 -13.47 -21.62 -5.57
CA LEU A 8 -13.30 -20.53 -6.53
C LEU A 8 -12.06 -20.73 -7.41
N ILE A 9 -10.93 -21.17 -6.84
CA ILE A 9 -9.72 -21.50 -7.60
C ILE A 9 -9.97 -22.65 -8.56
N VAL A 10 -10.59 -23.75 -8.12
CA VAL A 10 -10.91 -24.90 -8.98
C VAL A 10 -11.81 -24.50 -10.16
N LYS A 11 -12.83 -23.67 -9.91
CA LYS A 11 -13.70 -23.14 -10.96
C LYS A 11 -12.90 -22.28 -11.96
N LEU A 12 -11.95 -21.50 -11.45
CA LEU A 12 -11.11 -20.65 -12.27
C LEU A 12 -10.12 -21.45 -13.14
N GLU A 13 -9.51 -22.49 -12.58
CA GLU A 13 -8.62 -23.42 -13.30
C GLU A 13 -9.35 -24.09 -14.46
N LYS A 14 -10.55 -24.64 -14.21
CA LYS A 14 -11.40 -25.22 -15.26
C LYS A 14 -11.69 -24.21 -16.36
N HIS A 15 -12.01 -22.98 -15.99
CA HIS A 15 -12.29 -21.92 -16.95
C HIS A 15 -11.04 -21.52 -17.74
N ALA A 16 -9.87 -21.44 -17.09
CA ALA A 16 -8.60 -21.20 -17.75
C ALA A 16 -8.32 -22.28 -18.79
N THR A 17 -8.52 -23.56 -18.46
CA THR A 17 -8.35 -24.69 -19.39
C THR A 17 -9.24 -24.54 -20.62
N ILE A 18 -10.53 -24.21 -20.46
CA ILE A 18 -11.46 -24.00 -21.58
C ILE A 18 -10.97 -22.86 -22.48
N LEU A 19 -10.62 -21.71 -21.89
CA LEU A 19 -10.13 -20.56 -22.65
C LEU A 19 -8.79 -20.85 -23.35
N SER A 20 -7.97 -21.71 -22.76
CA SER A 20 -6.64 -22.09 -23.26
C SER A 20 -6.69 -22.87 -24.58
N GLN A 21 -7.84 -23.49 -24.88
CA GLN A 21 -8.05 -24.21 -26.14
C GLN A 21 -8.05 -23.28 -27.36
N ARG A 22 -8.32 -21.99 -27.14
CA ARG A 22 -8.31 -20.98 -28.20
C ARG A 22 -6.87 -20.66 -28.62
N ARG A 23 -6.60 -20.61 -29.93
CA ARG A 23 -5.28 -20.20 -30.48
C ARG A 23 -5.12 -18.68 -30.39
N LEU A 24 -4.72 -18.20 -29.21
CA LEU A 24 -4.60 -16.77 -28.90
C LEU A 24 -3.14 -16.32 -28.87
N SER A 25 -2.89 -15.10 -29.34
CA SER A 25 -1.63 -14.39 -29.10
C SER A 25 -1.44 -14.10 -27.61
N ILE A 26 -0.21 -13.75 -27.22
CA ILE A 26 0.07 -13.34 -25.83
C ILE A 26 -0.77 -12.13 -25.40
N LEU A 27 -0.99 -11.18 -26.31
CA LEU A 27 -1.85 -10.02 -26.06
C LEU A 27 -3.31 -10.44 -25.86
N GLY A 28 -3.81 -11.33 -26.72
CA GLY A 28 -5.16 -11.88 -26.60
C GLY A 28 -5.36 -12.64 -25.29
N ARG A 29 -4.36 -13.44 -24.87
CA ARG A 29 -4.37 -14.12 -23.57
C ARG A 29 -4.39 -13.13 -22.40
N SER A 30 -3.56 -12.09 -22.42
CA SER A 30 -3.56 -11.09 -21.34
C SER A 30 -4.91 -10.37 -21.22
N MET A 31 -5.50 -9.99 -22.36
CA MET A 31 -6.83 -9.37 -22.40
C MET A 31 -7.91 -10.31 -21.82
N ILE A 32 -7.92 -11.57 -22.24
CA ILE A 32 -8.87 -12.57 -21.72
C ILE A 32 -8.64 -12.86 -20.24
N ALA A 33 -7.39 -12.93 -19.79
CA ALA A 33 -7.06 -13.13 -18.39
C ALA A 33 -7.61 -11.98 -17.53
N ASN A 34 -7.42 -10.72 -17.94
CA ASN A 34 -7.93 -9.56 -17.23
C ASN A 34 -9.47 -9.47 -17.24
N SER A 35 -10.09 -9.67 -18.40
CA SER A 35 -11.52 -9.37 -18.60
C SER A 35 -12.45 -10.55 -18.32
N LEU A 36 -12.03 -11.80 -18.54
CA LEU A 36 -12.88 -12.98 -18.40
C LEU A 36 -12.48 -13.89 -17.25
N LEU A 37 -11.17 -14.10 -17.05
CA LEU A 37 -10.69 -14.98 -15.98
C LEU A 37 -10.81 -14.26 -14.63
N LEU A 38 -10.09 -13.15 -14.50
CA LEU A 38 -9.94 -12.42 -13.26
C LEU A 38 -11.21 -11.69 -12.80
N SER A 39 -12.07 -11.28 -13.73
CA SER A 39 -13.35 -10.62 -13.42
C SER A 39 -14.25 -11.46 -12.50
N ARG A 40 -14.14 -12.79 -12.55
CA ARG A 40 -14.88 -13.73 -11.70
C ARG A 40 -14.47 -13.69 -10.22
N VAL A 41 -13.30 -13.10 -9.93
CA VAL A 41 -12.70 -13.08 -8.58
C VAL A 41 -12.82 -11.70 -7.93
N TRP A 42 -12.93 -10.63 -8.72
CA TRP A 42 -12.91 -9.24 -8.23
C TRP A 42 -13.97 -8.92 -7.19
N HIS A 43 -15.22 -9.35 -7.38
CA HIS A 43 -16.27 -9.14 -6.40
C HIS A 43 -15.94 -9.81 -5.06
N ASN A 44 -15.47 -11.06 -5.11
CA ASN A 44 -15.15 -11.85 -3.92
C ASN A 44 -14.01 -11.22 -3.12
N ILE A 45 -12.90 -10.88 -3.77
CA ILE A 45 -11.74 -10.33 -3.05
C ILE A 45 -11.97 -8.89 -2.60
N ARG A 46 -12.90 -8.15 -3.24
CA ARG A 46 -13.26 -6.81 -2.80
C ARG A 46 -13.95 -6.78 -1.44
N VAL A 47 -14.65 -7.86 -1.08
CA VAL A 47 -15.39 -7.99 0.19
C VAL A 47 -14.61 -8.83 1.20
N LEU A 48 -14.01 -9.93 0.73
CA LEU A 48 -13.27 -10.86 1.56
C LEU A 48 -11.85 -10.36 1.81
N SER A 49 -11.19 -10.96 2.80
CA SER A 49 -9.75 -10.81 3.06
C SER A 49 -9.06 -12.16 2.90
N PRO A 50 -8.82 -12.62 1.66
CA PRO A 50 -8.19 -13.91 1.41
C PRO A 50 -6.74 -13.92 1.92
N PRO A 51 -6.23 -15.07 2.36
CA PRO A 51 -4.83 -15.22 2.73
C PRO A 51 -3.90 -15.08 1.52
N GLN A 52 -2.62 -14.78 1.76
CA GLN A 52 -1.63 -14.62 0.68
C GLN A 52 -1.47 -15.88 -0.18
N SER A 53 -1.66 -17.08 0.40
CA SER A 53 -1.64 -18.36 -0.30
C SER A 53 -2.69 -18.45 -1.42
N PHE A 54 -3.87 -17.85 -1.22
CA PHE A 54 -4.90 -17.75 -2.26
C PHE A 54 -4.41 -16.93 -3.45
N PHE A 55 -3.81 -15.76 -3.20
CA PHE A 55 -3.28 -14.91 -4.26
C PHE A 55 -2.10 -15.55 -4.99
N GLN A 56 -1.26 -16.31 -4.30
CA GLN A 56 -0.17 -17.09 -4.91
C GLN A 56 -0.73 -18.16 -5.87
N ARG A 57 -1.74 -18.93 -5.44
CA ARG A 57 -2.40 -19.92 -6.32
C ARG A 57 -3.07 -19.26 -7.52
N LEU A 58 -3.79 -18.16 -7.30
CA LEU A 58 -4.41 -17.39 -8.38
C LEU A 58 -3.38 -16.87 -9.39
N ARG A 59 -2.23 -16.37 -8.90
CA ARG A 59 -1.11 -15.98 -9.75
C ARG A 59 -0.55 -17.15 -10.56
N THR A 60 -0.41 -18.33 -9.96
CA THR A 60 0.02 -19.55 -10.65
C THR A 60 -0.92 -19.92 -11.80
N VAL A 61 -2.25 -19.86 -11.59
CA VAL A 61 -3.25 -20.11 -12.64
C VAL A 61 -3.08 -19.14 -13.82
N ILE A 62 -2.93 -17.84 -13.53
CA ILE A 62 -2.72 -16.81 -14.56
C ILE A 62 -1.41 -17.05 -15.32
N ILE A 63 -0.32 -17.30 -14.60
CA ILE A 63 0.99 -17.56 -15.21
C ILE A 63 0.92 -18.82 -16.08
N SER A 64 0.31 -19.90 -15.63
CA SER A 64 0.12 -21.12 -16.41
C SER A 64 -0.66 -20.86 -17.70
N PHE A 65 -1.76 -20.10 -17.60
CA PHE A 65 -2.56 -19.70 -18.75
C PHE A 65 -1.79 -18.84 -19.76
N LEU A 66 -0.93 -17.92 -19.30
CA LEU A 66 -0.09 -17.09 -20.18
C LEU A 66 1.09 -17.87 -20.80
N LYS A 67 1.70 -18.77 -20.02
CA LYS A 67 2.86 -19.59 -20.40
C LYS A 67 2.55 -20.65 -21.43
N GLN A 68 1.30 -21.05 -21.59
CA GLN A 68 0.93 -22.15 -22.48
C GLN A 68 1.47 -21.91 -23.91
N LYS A 69 2.34 -22.83 -24.37
CA LYS A 69 3.06 -22.77 -25.66
C LYS A 69 4.01 -21.57 -25.83
N ASN A 70 4.37 -20.88 -24.74
CA ASN A 70 5.24 -19.71 -24.70
C ASN A 70 6.43 -19.92 -23.74
N PHE A 71 7.34 -20.83 -24.09
CA PHE A 71 8.58 -21.08 -23.35
C PHE A 71 9.80 -20.67 -24.20
N PRO A 72 10.83 -20.00 -23.64
CA PRO A 72 10.91 -19.39 -22.31
C PRO A 72 9.92 -18.23 -22.10
N PHE A 73 9.48 -18.05 -20.86
CA PHE A 73 8.46 -17.05 -20.50
C PHE A 73 9.07 -15.74 -19.99
N VAL A 74 8.49 -14.61 -20.40
CA VAL A 74 8.80 -13.27 -19.87
C VAL A 74 8.42 -13.20 -18.40
N LYS A 75 9.22 -12.51 -17.56
CA LYS A 75 8.94 -12.47 -16.12
C LYS A 75 7.54 -11.88 -15.88
N PHE A 76 6.86 -12.37 -14.85
CA PHE A 76 5.48 -11.93 -14.58
C PHE A 76 5.41 -10.42 -14.26
N GLN A 77 6.42 -9.87 -13.58
CA GLN A 77 6.53 -8.43 -13.32
C GLN A 77 6.63 -7.61 -14.61
N ASP A 78 7.43 -8.05 -15.58
CA ASP A 78 7.54 -7.41 -16.89
C ASP A 78 6.21 -7.44 -17.64
N CYS A 79 5.44 -8.53 -17.50
CA CYS A 79 4.10 -8.65 -18.08
C CYS A 79 3.09 -7.66 -17.46
N GLN A 80 3.27 -7.27 -16.19
CA GLN A 80 2.40 -6.32 -15.48
C GLN A 80 2.62 -4.87 -15.92
N ARG A 81 3.73 -4.59 -16.61
CA ARG A 81 4.01 -3.25 -17.12
C ARG A 81 2.95 -2.84 -18.16
N PRO A 82 2.66 -1.55 -18.28
CA PRO A 82 1.78 -1.02 -19.31
C PRO A 82 2.24 -1.42 -20.71
N ARG A 83 1.30 -1.39 -21.66
CA ARG A 83 1.59 -1.77 -23.06
C ARG A 83 2.54 -0.79 -23.72
N ASP A 84 2.43 0.47 -23.36
CA ASP A 84 3.27 1.56 -23.84
C ASP A 84 4.67 1.58 -23.18
N GLU A 85 4.93 0.64 -22.28
CA GLU A 85 6.26 0.36 -21.72
C GLU A 85 6.79 -1.02 -22.13
N GLY A 86 6.07 -1.76 -22.99
CA GLY A 86 6.48 -3.09 -23.47
C GLY A 86 5.94 -4.27 -22.68
N GLY A 87 5.18 -4.04 -21.61
CA GLY A 87 4.44 -5.09 -20.94
C GLY A 87 3.14 -5.46 -21.67
N ILE A 88 2.35 -6.34 -21.07
CA ILE A 88 1.02 -6.74 -21.58
C ILE A 88 -0.12 -6.33 -20.66
N ALA A 89 0.17 -5.49 -19.66
CA ALA A 89 -0.73 -4.97 -18.65
C ALA A 89 -1.55 -6.06 -17.92
N ILE A 90 -0.94 -7.21 -17.62
CA ILE A 90 -1.60 -8.23 -16.80
C ILE A 90 -1.77 -7.73 -15.37
N LEU A 91 -2.93 -7.99 -14.76
CA LEU A 91 -3.19 -7.58 -13.39
C LEU A 91 -2.60 -8.59 -12.39
N ASP A 92 -1.87 -8.07 -11.38
CA ASP A 92 -1.52 -8.86 -10.21
C ASP A 92 -2.74 -9.01 -9.30
N PRO A 93 -3.14 -10.23 -8.92
CA PRO A 93 -4.30 -10.39 -8.05
C PRO A 93 -4.12 -9.77 -6.65
N SER A 94 -2.91 -9.81 -6.09
CA SER A 94 -2.62 -9.26 -4.77
C SER A 94 -2.60 -7.73 -4.80
N LYS A 95 -1.95 -7.11 -5.80
CA LYS A 95 -2.01 -5.65 -5.96
C LYS A 95 -3.42 -5.17 -6.30
N GLN A 96 -4.16 -5.93 -7.11
CA GLN A 96 -5.55 -5.59 -7.43
C GLN A 96 -6.46 -5.70 -6.21
N HIS A 97 -6.20 -6.63 -5.29
CA HIS A 97 -6.93 -6.72 -4.03
C HIS A 97 -6.79 -5.43 -3.20
N SER A 98 -5.56 -4.98 -2.96
CA SER A 98 -5.31 -3.70 -2.27
C SER A 98 -5.96 -2.53 -3.02
N ALA A 99 -5.79 -2.47 -4.35
CA ALA A 99 -6.40 -1.42 -5.17
C ALA A 99 -7.93 -1.37 -5.05
N LEU A 100 -8.60 -2.51 -4.89
CA LEU A 100 -10.06 -2.58 -4.70
C LEU A 100 -10.49 -2.12 -3.30
N GLN A 101 -9.59 -2.13 -2.31
CA GLN A 101 -9.87 -1.61 -0.97
C GLN A 101 -9.95 -0.08 -0.95
N LEU A 102 -9.42 0.62 -1.95
CA LEU A 102 -9.55 2.08 -2.08
C LEU A 102 -11.01 2.55 -1.98
N ARG A 103 -11.96 1.75 -2.49
CA ARG A 103 -13.38 2.08 -2.34
C ARG A 103 -13.81 2.25 -0.89
N TRP A 104 -13.31 1.40 0.00
CA TRP A 104 -13.65 1.43 1.41
C TRP A 104 -12.75 2.40 2.17
N LEU A 105 -11.51 2.57 1.71
CA LEU A 105 -10.52 3.44 2.36
C LEU A 105 -10.82 4.93 2.16
N ILE A 106 -11.12 5.35 0.94
CA ILE A 106 -11.33 6.78 0.60
C ILE A 106 -12.42 7.43 1.48
N PRO A 107 -13.63 6.84 1.65
CA PRO A 107 -14.66 7.42 2.53
C PRO A 107 -14.31 7.44 4.03
N LEU A 108 -13.32 6.66 4.45
CA LEU A 108 -12.84 6.66 5.84
C LEU A 108 -11.79 7.76 6.08
N LEU A 109 -11.09 8.19 5.03
CA LEU A 109 -10.07 9.24 5.09
C LEU A 109 -10.65 10.63 4.86
N LEU A 110 -11.64 10.75 3.96
CA LEU A 110 -12.26 12.02 3.63
C LEU A 110 -13.34 12.44 4.64
N PRO A 111 -13.52 13.75 4.85
CA PRO A 111 -14.64 14.27 5.64
C PRO A 111 -15.99 13.98 4.95
N PRO A 112 -17.10 13.94 5.70
CA PRO A 112 -18.43 13.61 5.17
C PRO A 112 -18.85 14.47 3.97
N ASP A 113 -18.46 15.75 3.97
CA ASP A 113 -18.87 16.74 2.97
C ASP A 113 -18.12 16.61 1.63
N GLN A 114 -16.97 15.92 1.62
CA GLN A 114 -16.13 15.75 0.43
C GLN A 114 -16.20 14.31 -0.14
N ALA A 115 -16.85 13.39 0.56
CA ALA A 115 -17.02 12.03 0.07
C ALA A 115 -18.00 12.05 -1.13
N THR A 116 -17.50 11.71 -2.31
CA THR A 116 -18.28 11.63 -3.56
C THR A 116 -19.44 10.63 -3.50
N ASN A 117 -19.51 9.80 -2.45
CA ASN A 117 -20.66 8.95 -2.13
C ASN A 117 -21.02 9.16 -0.65
N PRO A 118 -22.31 9.37 -0.32
CA PRO A 118 -22.75 9.43 1.07
C PRO A 118 -22.35 8.16 1.82
N ASP A 119 -22.08 8.30 3.12
CA ASP A 119 -21.70 7.19 3.99
C ASP A 119 -22.73 6.05 3.88
N SER A 120 -22.31 4.94 3.25
CA SER A 120 -23.09 3.71 3.25
C SER A 120 -23.17 3.17 4.68
N PHE A 121 -24.21 2.39 5.00
CA PHE A 121 -24.29 1.68 6.29
C PHE A 121 -22.99 0.94 6.64
N ALA A 122 -22.36 0.30 5.64
CA ALA A 122 -21.09 -0.39 5.83
C ALA A 122 -19.95 0.58 6.22
N THR A 123 -19.85 1.74 5.55
CA THR A 123 -18.85 2.77 5.88
C THR A 123 -19.06 3.30 7.29
N SER A 124 -20.30 3.64 7.67
CA SER A 124 -20.62 4.12 9.03
C SER A 124 -20.28 3.09 10.10
N LEU A 125 -20.63 1.82 9.85
CA LEU A 125 -20.27 0.71 10.74
C LEU A 125 -18.74 0.56 10.86
N MET A 126 -18.01 0.70 9.75
CA MET A 126 -16.55 0.64 9.76
C MET A 126 -15.93 1.81 10.53
N LYS A 127 -16.43 3.05 10.36
CA LYS A 127 -16.01 4.23 11.13
C LYS A 127 -16.21 3.99 12.63
N TYR A 128 -17.42 3.58 13.02
CA TYR A 128 -17.74 3.26 14.41
C TYR A 128 -16.84 2.16 14.97
N THR A 129 -16.67 1.05 14.24
CA THR A 129 -15.88 -0.09 14.70
C THR A 129 -14.40 0.28 14.85
N LEU A 130 -13.84 1.06 13.93
CA LEU A 130 -12.47 1.57 14.03
C LEU A 130 -12.29 2.40 15.30
N CYS A 131 -13.17 3.36 15.54
CA CYS A 131 -13.13 4.21 16.73
C CYS A 131 -13.31 3.41 18.02
N ALA A 132 -14.33 2.55 18.10
CA ALA A 132 -14.67 1.79 19.29
C ALA A 132 -13.54 0.82 19.68
N LEU A 133 -13.00 0.05 18.73
CA LEU A 133 -11.99 -0.97 19.02
C LEU A 133 -10.57 -0.41 19.19
N SER A 134 -10.30 0.83 18.73
CA SER A 134 -9.03 1.51 18.99
C SER A 134 -9.11 2.56 20.10
N SER A 135 -10.29 2.80 20.68
CA SER A 135 -10.53 3.94 21.58
C SER A 135 -10.01 5.25 20.96
N ALA A 136 -10.30 5.46 19.67
CA ALA A 136 -9.92 6.65 18.92
C ALA A 136 -11.12 7.55 18.67
N PRO A 137 -10.96 8.89 18.76
CA PRO A 137 -12.03 9.82 18.40
C PRO A 137 -12.30 9.88 16.89
N SER A 138 -11.35 9.44 16.06
CA SER A 138 -11.48 9.45 14.60
C SER A 138 -10.98 8.14 13.99
N PRO A 139 -11.64 7.63 12.93
CA PRO A 139 -11.21 6.44 12.21
C PRO A 139 -9.88 6.65 11.45
N VAL A 140 -9.51 7.91 11.19
CA VAL A 140 -8.26 8.28 10.52
C VAL A 140 -7.04 7.84 11.35
N LEU A 141 -7.14 7.91 12.69
CA LEU A 141 -6.03 7.58 13.59
C LEU A 141 -5.55 6.12 13.46
N PRO A 142 -6.39 5.08 13.63
CA PRO A 142 -5.96 3.69 13.40
C PRO A 142 -5.58 3.37 11.95
N LEU A 143 -6.03 4.18 10.98
CA LEU A 143 -5.61 4.03 9.59
C LEU A 143 -4.18 4.55 9.38
N LEU A 144 -3.89 5.79 9.77
CA LEU A 144 -2.58 6.43 9.59
C LEU A 144 -1.50 5.89 10.53
N PHE A 145 -1.87 5.50 11.75
CA PHE A 145 -0.91 5.09 12.77
C PHE A 145 -1.02 3.60 13.07
N PRO A 146 -0.09 2.76 12.56
CA PRO A 146 0.02 1.35 12.92
C PRO A 146 -0.01 1.07 14.42
N GLU A 147 0.53 1.98 15.23
CA GLU A 147 0.56 1.89 16.69
C GLU A 147 -0.83 1.96 17.34
N ARG A 148 -1.83 2.52 16.65
CA ARG A 148 -3.23 2.60 17.10
C ARG A 148 -4.03 1.36 16.71
N ARG A 149 -3.45 0.41 15.94
CA ARG A 149 -4.13 -0.83 15.50
C ARG A 149 -4.07 -1.88 16.60
N THR A 150 -5.19 -2.06 17.29
CA THR A 150 -5.31 -3.04 18.37
C THR A 150 -5.39 -4.47 17.84
N THR A 151 -5.11 -5.44 18.71
CA THR A 151 -5.25 -6.87 18.36
C THR A 151 -6.68 -7.21 17.94
N ASP A 152 -7.68 -6.55 18.53
CA ASP A 152 -9.09 -6.75 18.17
C ASP A 152 -9.42 -6.26 16.77
N LEU A 153 -8.83 -5.14 16.32
CA LEU A 153 -8.93 -4.71 14.93
C LEU A 153 -8.33 -5.73 13.97
N HIS A 154 -7.19 -6.32 14.33
CA HIS A 154 -6.54 -7.35 13.52
C HIS A 154 -7.31 -8.68 13.45
N LYS A 155 -8.17 -8.98 14.44
CA LYS A 155 -9.08 -10.14 14.37
C LYS A 155 -10.13 -9.97 13.27
N ILE A 156 -10.46 -8.73 12.91
CA ILE A 156 -11.42 -8.42 11.86
C ILE A 156 -10.68 -8.35 10.52
N GLY A 157 -10.85 -9.39 9.71
CA GLY A 157 -10.10 -9.58 8.46
C GLY A 157 -10.14 -8.38 7.50
N CYS A 158 -11.29 -7.70 7.36
CA CYS A 158 -11.42 -6.57 6.43
C CYS A 158 -10.50 -5.39 6.77
N PHE A 159 -10.24 -5.13 8.05
CA PHE A 159 -9.32 -4.07 8.46
C PHE A 159 -7.87 -4.42 8.13
N ASN A 160 -7.46 -5.68 8.20
CA ASN A 160 -6.12 -6.08 7.76
C ASN A 160 -5.86 -5.74 6.29
N SER A 161 -6.88 -5.90 5.44
CA SER A 161 -6.79 -5.52 4.03
C SER A 161 -6.67 -4.01 3.84
N LEU A 162 -7.38 -3.23 4.66
CA LEU A 162 -7.29 -1.77 4.65
C LEU A 162 -5.94 -1.26 5.15
N PHE A 163 -5.47 -1.79 6.28
CA PHE A 163 -4.16 -1.46 6.85
C PHE A 163 -3.04 -1.78 5.87
N LYS A 164 -3.06 -2.97 5.25
CA LYS A 164 -2.11 -3.30 4.19
C LYS A 164 -2.17 -2.34 3.01
N THR A 165 -3.37 -1.88 2.64
CA THR A 165 -3.55 -0.96 1.51
C THR A 165 -3.00 0.42 1.82
N ILE A 166 -3.32 0.99 2.99
CA ILE A 166 -2.84 2.32 3.37
C ILE A 166 -1.34 2.33 3.65
N ASP A 167 -0.79 1.25 4.23
CA ASP A 167 0.66 1.12 4.46
C ASP A 167 1.46 1.08 3.14
N GLN A 168 0.84 0.61 2.05
CA GLN A 168 1.45 0.61 0.71
C GLN A 168 1.40 1.98 0.03
N MET A 169 0.56 2.91 0.51
CA MET A 169 0.35 4.20 -0.14
C MET A 169 1.41 5.25 0.20
N ASP A 170 2.21 4.98 1.24
CA ASP A 170 3.25 5.88 1.75
C ASP A 170 2.73 7.32 1.96
N PHE A 171 1.61 7.43 2.68
CA PHE A 171 1.00 8.72 2.96
C PHE A 171 1.89 9.58 3.87
N GLU A 172 2.25 10.76 3.37
CA GLU A 172 2.85 11.81 4.20
C GLU A 172 1.77 12.45 5.09
N ILE A 173 2.06 12.52 6.39
CA ILE A 173 1.16 13.12 7.37
C ILE A 173 1.41 14.62 7.39
N ASN A 174 0.35 15.43 7.26
CA ASN A 174 0.45 16.87 7.41
C ASN A 174 0.61 17.28 8.89
N TRP A 175 1.84 17.27 9.39
CA TRP A 175 2.13 17.67 10.77
C TRP A 175 1.87 19.14 11.07
N THR A 176 1.82 20.01 10.04
CA THR A 176 1.58 21.46 10.23
C THR A 176 0.12 21.80 10.52
N ALA A 177 -0.81 20.94 10.11
CA ALA A 177 -2.23 21.09 10.41
C ALA A 177 -2.63 20.58 11.80
N LEU A 178 -1.66 20.09 12.58
CA LEU A 178 -1.91 19.51 13.88
C LEU A 178 -2.16 20.60 14.93
N ASN A 179 -3.29 20.52 15.63
CA ASN A 179 -3.54 21.33 16.82
C ASN A 179 -3.26 20.54 18.12
N ALA A 180 -3.22 21.24 19.26
CA ALA A 180 -2.95 20.60 20.55
C ALA A 180 -3.99 19.52 20.95
N GLY A 181 -5.23 19.64 20.48
CA GLY A 181 -6.29 18.66 20.69
C GLY A 181 -6.03 17.36 19.92
N SER A 182 -5.70 17.47 18.62
CA SER A 182 -5.34 16.34 17.77
C SER A 182 -4.03 15.69 18.20
N ALA A 183 -3.04 16.49 18.60
CA ALA A 183 -1.75 16.01 19.08
C ALA A 183 -1.86 15.06 20.26
N ALA A 184 -2.82 15.31 21.17
CA ALA A 184 -3.06 14.49 22.34
C ALA A 184 -3.36 13.00 22.01
N GLU A 185 -3.90 12.74 20.81
CA GLU A 185 -4.33 11.40 20.37
C GLU A 185 -3.30 10.66 19.50
N ILE A 186 -2.13 11.27 19.28
CA ILE A 186 -1.03 10.69 18.49
C ILE A 186 -0.20 9.74 19.36
N PRO A 187 0.32 8.64 18.78
CA PRO A 187 1.32 7.81 19.44
C PRO A 187 2.59 8.60 19.80
N LEU A 188 3.10 8.38 21.00
CA LEU A 188 4.32 9.03 21.48
C LEU A 188 5.54 8.70 20.59
N SER A 189 5.56 7.50 20.00
CA SER A 189 6.58 7.08 19.03
C SER A 189 6.68 7.98 17.80
N ARG A 190 5.63 8.73 17.45
CA ARG A 190 5.65 9.65 16.31
C ARG A 190 6.27 11.00 16.63
N ILE A 191 6.33 11.35 17.91
CA ILE A 191 7.00 12.55 18.40
C ILE A 191 8.44 12.26 18.77
N CYS A 192 8.71 11.05 19.26
CA CYS A 192 10.06 10.60 19.57
C CYS A 192 10.31 9.24 18.91
N PRO A 193 10.70 9.20 17.63
CA PRO A 193 10.97 7.93 16.92
C PRO A 193 12.03 7.06 17.61
N LEU A 194 13.00 7.71 18.27
CA LEU A 194 14.09 7.03 18.99
C LEU A 194 13.61 6.17 20.18
N LEU A 195 12.39 6.38 20.68
CA LEU A 195 11.78 5.52 21.71
C LEU A 195 11.62 4.07 21.24
N LEU A 196 11.52 3.85 19.94
CA LEU A 196 11.34 2.53 19.36
C LEU A 196 12.66 1.88 18.92
N THR A 197 13.75 2.63 18.82
CA THR A 197 15.05 2.15 18.31
C THR A 197 16.10 1.94 19.40
N ASN A 198 16.05 2.70 20.50
CA ASN A 198 17.08 2.70 21.55
C ASN A 198 16.83 1.65 22.66
N ASP A 199 16.40 0.44 22.30
CA ASP A 199 16.00 -0.59 23.27
C ASP A 199 17.10 -1.65 23.47
N PRO A 200 17.95 -1.54 24.51
CA PRO A 200 18.87 -2.62 24.89
C PRO A 200 18.16 -3.81 25.57
N ASP A 201 16.94 -3.64 26.10
CA ASP A 201 16.30 -4.60 27.04
C ASP A 201 14.93 -5.15 26.59
N HIS A 202 14.55 -5.01 25.32
CA HIS A 202 13.28 -5.53 24.76
C HIS A 202 12.00 -4.90 25.37
N THR A 203 12.09 -3.68 25.91
CA THR A 203 10.94 -2.87 26.36
C THR A 203 10.22 -2.11 25.24
N TYR A 204 10.44 -2.44 23.97
CA TYR A 204 9.75 -1.93 22.78
C TYR A 204 8.22 -1.84 22.93
N ASN A 205 7.61 -2.83 23.58
CA ASN A 205 6.16 -2.88 23.78
C ASN A 205 5.63 -1.83 24.79
N ASN A 206 6.48 -1.32 25.69
CA ASN A 206 6.03 -0.41 26.74
C ASN A 206 5.66 0.98 26.21
N TRP A 207 6.36 1.47 25.19
CA TRP A 207 6.15 2.80 24.61
C TRP A 207 5.18 2.82 23.42
N LYS A 208 5.09 1.71 22.69
CA LYS A 208 4.28 1.59 21.46
C LYS A 208 2.80 1.95 21.66
N SER A 209 2.23 1.69 22.83
CA SER A 209 0.82 1.98 23.14
C SER A 209 0.58 3.34 23.79
N ASN A 210 1.65 4.10 24.11
CA ASN A 210 1.49 5.39 24.76
C ASN A 210 1.09 6.48 23.77
N LEU A 211 0.17 7.32 24.22
CA LEU A 211 -0.29 8.50 23.50
C LEU A 211 0.25 9.74 24.18
N VAL A 212 0.29 10.85 23.46
CA VAL A 212 0.71 12.16 23.98
C VAL A 212 -0.09 12.55 25.22
N LYS A 213 -1.41 12.32 25.22
CA LYS A 213 -2.29 12.63 26.37
C LYS A 213 -1.93 11.90 27.67
N ASN A 214 -1.10 10.86 27.59
CA ASN A 214 -0.62 10.14 28.78
C ASN A 214 0.48 10.93 29.51
N LEU A 215 1.18 11.84 28.83
CA LEU A 215 2.33 12.59 29.35
C LEU A 215 2.15 14.10 29.30
N TYR A 216 1.35 14.59 28.36
CA TYR A 216 1.09 16.00 28.12
C TYR A 216 -0.39 16.33 28.27
N ARG A 217 -0.68 17.53 28.77
CA ARG A 217 -2.02 18.11 28.85
C ARG A 217 -2.00 19.50 28.25
N PHE A 218 -3.10 19.91 27.64
CA PHE A 218 -3.28 21.30 27.22
C PHE A 218 -3.53 22.19 28.45
N SER A 219 -2.67 23.19 28.65
CA SER A 219 -2.86 24.25 29.64
C SER A 219 -3.76 25.33 29.03
N THR A 220 -4.94 25.54 29.61
CA THR A 220 -5.82 26.65 29.24
C THR A 220 -5.29 28.00 29.71
N VAL A 221 -4.27 28.02 30.57
CA VAL A 221 -3.60 29.25 31.03
C VAL A 221 -2.56 29.68 30.01
N ASP A 222 -1.74 28.74 29.54
CA ASP A 222 -0.60 29.03 28.67
C ASP A 222 -0.90 28.85 27.18
N GLY A 223 -2.07 28.28 26.87
CA GLY A 223 -2.48 27.94 25.50
C GLY A 223 -1.60 26.89 24.82
N ARG A 224 -0.89 26.06 25.61
CA ARG A 224 0.19 25.16 25.14
C ARG A 224 0.08 23.76 25.75
N LEU A 225 0.75 22.80 25.13
CA LEU A 225 0.94 21.47 25.73
C LEU A 225 2.02 21.51 26.83
N THR A 226 1.63 21.16 28.05
CA THR A 226 2.50 21.10 29.22
C THR A 226 2.61 19.67 29.76
N PRO A 227 3.77 19.27 30.29
CA PRO A 227 3.91 18.00 31.01
C PRO A 227 2.87 17.83 32.11
N ILE A 228 2.35 16.62 32.26
CA ILE A 228 1.50 16.26 33.40
C ILE A 228 2.39 16.07 34.63
N THR A 229 2.06 16.74 35.71
CA THR A 229 2.78 16.64 37.00
C THR A 229 1.99 15.83 38.05
N SER A 230 0.68 15.71 37.86
CA SER A 230 -0.23 14.98 38.75
C SER A 230 -0.75 13.70 38.11
N PHE A 231 -0.41 12.54 38.68
CA PHE A 231 -0.82 11.23 38.17
C PHE A 231 -1.68 10.48 39.19
N LEU A 232 -2.70 9.78 38.71
CA LEU A 232 -3.56 8.92 39.54
C LEU A 232 -2.90 7.58 39.89
N SER A 233 -1.93 7.14 39.09
CA SER A 233 -1.24 5.86 39.26
C SER A 233 0.27 6.03 39.37
N ARG A 234 0.88 5.37 40.36
CA ARG A 234 2.35 5.28 40.50
C ARG A 234 3.02 4.76 39.24
N LYS A 235 2.38 3.82 38.53
CA LYS A 235 2.89 3.27 37.26
C LYS A 235 2.95 4.33 36.15
N GLN A 236 1.95 5.21 36.06
CA GLN A 236 1.94 6.31 35.09
C GLN A 236 2.98 7.37 35.44
N ARG A 237 3.11 7.69 36.73
CA ARG A 237 4.12 8.62 37.24
C ARG A 237 5.54 8.16 36.89
N ASN A 238 5.91 6.93 37.27
CA ASN A 238 7.25 6.39 37.00
C ASN A 238 7.56 6.36 35.49
N ARG A 239 6.55 6.09 34.65
CA ARG A 239 6.71 6.13 33.19
C ARG A 239 6.95 7.55 32.68
N SER A 240 6.23 8.52 33.23
CA SER A 240 6.42 9.91 32.87
C SER A 240 7.80 10.40 33.29
N GLU A 241 8.24 10.09 34.50
CA GLU A 241 9.57 10.42 35.02
C GLU A 241 10.65 9.82 34.10
N ALA A 242 10.57 8.52 33.79
CA ALA A 242 11.53 7.87 32.88
C ALA A 242 11.58 8.51 31.48
N TYR A 243 10.44 8.92 30.92
CA TYR A 243 10.42 9.61 29.64
C TYR A 243 11.11 10.98 29.70
N PHE A 244 10.80 11.78 30.73
CA PHE A 244 11.40 13.11 30.89
C PHE A 244 12.87 13.05 31.28
N ASP A 245 13.29 12.02 32.01
CA ASP A 245 14.70 11.74 32.30
C ASP A 245 15.46 11.47 30.98
N LEU A 246 14.94 10.59 30.13
CA LEU A 246 15.53 10.31 28.80
C LEU A 246 15.62 11.56 27.93
N LEU A 247 14.60 12.42 27.98
CA LEU A 247 14.58 13.69 27.24
C LEU A 247 15.63 14.67 27.80
N SER A 248 15.75 14.77 29.12
CA SER A 248 16.70 15.66 29.80
C SER A 248 18.17 15.26 29.58
N LEU A 249 18.42 13.94 29.51
CA LEU A 249 19.74 13.37 29.22
C LEU A 249 20.09 13.40 27.73
N GLY A 250 19.17 13.84 26.86
CA GLY A 250 19.37 13.93 25.41
C GLY A 250 19.40 12.57 24.69
N HIS A 251 18.99 11.49 25.36
CA HIS A 251 18.91 10.14 24.74
C HIS A 251 17.78 10.02 23.73
N ILE A 252 16.75 10.85 23.87
CA ILE A 252 15.65 10.99 22.92
C ILE A 252 15.46 12.47 22.58
N LYS A 253 14.89 12.73 21.41
CA LYS A 253 14.55 14.09 20.97
C LYS A 253 13.12 14.11 20.45
N GLU A 254 12.40 15.18 20.75
CA GLU A 254 11.09 15.46 20.17
C GLU A 254 11.24 16.05 18.77
N GLU A 255 10.34 15.64 17.88
CA GLU A 255 10.24 16.22 16.55
C GLU A 255 9.87 17.71 16.59
N ASN A 256 10.41 18.48 15.64
CA ASN A 256 10.29 19.93 15.62
C ASN A 256 8.82 20.41 15.58
N PHE A 257 7.95 19.68 14.89
CA PHE A 257 6.52 20.02 14.82
C PHE A 257 5.85 20.00 16.21
N PHE A 258 6.30 19.11 17.09
CA PHE A 258 5.75 19.00 18.44
C PHE A 258 6.31 20.06 19.37
N THR A 259 7.59 20.43 19.20
CA THR A 259 8.19 21.57 19.91
C THR A 259 7.43 22.86 19.63
N ALA A 260 6.96 23.07 18.39
CA ALA A 260 6.09 24.20 18.07
C ALA A 260 4.81 24.18 18.93
N LEU A 261 4.11 23.06 19.06
CA LEU A 261 2.89 22.97 19.89
C LEU A 261 3.11 23.17 21.40
N ARG A 262 4.36 23.01 21.86
CA ARG A 262 4.79 23.35 23.22
C ARG A 262 5.24 24.81 23.36
N SER A 263 5.59 25.47 22.26
CA SER A 263 6.22 26.80 22.23
C SER A 263 5.32 27.90 21.67
N THR A 264 4.29 27.55 20.89
CA THR A 264 3.38 28.50 20.25
C THR A 264 2.28 28.87 21.23
N SER A 265 2.33 30.09 21.73
CA SER A 265 1.12 30.81 22.14
C SER A 265 0.61 31.46 20.86
N ASP A 266 -0.40 30.90 20.20
CA ASP A 266 -1.11 31.62 19.14
C ASP A 266 -1.90 32.77 19.79
N LEU A 267 -1.17 33.84 20.13
CA LEU A 267 -1.69 35.10 20.61
C LEU A 267 -1.97 36.03 19.41
N SER A 268 -2.49 35.47 18.32
CA SER A 268 -2.97 36.22 17.14
C SER A 268 -4.47 36.49 17.18
N LEU A 269 -5.15 36.24 18.31
CA LEU A 269 -6.43 36.84 18.64
C LEU A 269 -6.19 37.94 19.67
N GLY A 270 -6.19 39.18 19.18
CA GLY A 270 -5.82 40.37 19.93
C GLY A 270 -6.51 40.53 21.28
N LEU A 271 -5.70 40.83 22.30
CA LEU A 271 -5.90 41.91 23.28
C LEU A 271 -7.23 42.03 24.06
N PHE A 272 -8.17 41.08 24.02
CA PHE A 272 -9.46 41.25 24.70
C PHE A 272 -9.95 40.09 25.59
N ILE A 273 -9.17 39.04 25.82
CA ILE A 273 -9.59 37.94 26.71
C ILE A 273 -8.52 37.60 27.75
N SER A 274 -8.13 38.56 28.58
CA SER A 274 -7.26 38.32 29.74
C SER A 274 -8.02 37.77 30.96
N SER A 275 -9.34 37.52 30.84
CA SER A 275 -10.20 37.05 31.94
C SER A 275 -10.76 35.63 31.77
N MET A 276 -10.68 35.03 30.57
CA MET A 276 -11.19 33.69 30.30
C MET A 276 -10.05 32.92 29.60
N GLY A 277 -9.60 31.81 30.16
CA GLY A 277 -8.46 31.05 29.63
C GLY A 277 -8.62 30.65 28.15
N CYS A 278 -7.52 30.23 27.52
CA CYS A 278 -7.52 29.75 26.14
C CYS A 278 -8.49 28.57 25.97
N PRO A 279 -9.49 28.66 25.07
CA PRO A 279 -10.39 27.55 24.82
C PRO A 279 -9.60 26.36 24.26
N ARG A 280 -9.96 25.15 24.70
CA ARG A 280 -9.31 23.94 24.23
C ARG A 280 -9.64 23.75 22.73
N PRO A 281 -8.64 23.61 21.86
CA PRO A 281 -8.90 23.39 20.44
C PRO A 281 -9.62 22.05 20.23
N GLU A 282 -10.63 22.07 19.36
CA GLU A 282 -11.34 20.87 18.96
C GLU A 282 -10.41 19.96 18.13
N PRO A 283 -10.32 18.65 18.42
CA PRO A 283 -9.47 17.74 17.66
C PRO A 283 -9.95 17.61 16.21
N GLU A 284 -9.11 17.96 15.26
CA GLU A 284 -9.33 17.78 13.82
C GLU A 284 -8.29 16.79 13.25
N PHE A 285 -8.75 15.74 12.58
CA PHE A 285 -7.88 14.67 12.06
C PHE A 285 -7.89 14.52 10.55
N HIS A 286 -8.90 15.04 9.85
CA HIS A 286 -8.98 14.94 8.39
C HIS A 286 -7.90 15.77 7.70
N SER A 287 -7.50 16.89 8.31
CA SER A 287 -6.41 17.74 7.83
C SER A 287 -5.04 17.04 7.79
N LEU A 288 -4.86 15.97 8.58
CA LEU A 288 -3.65 15.13 8.57
C LEU A 288 -3.46 14.40 7.25
N VAL A 289 -4.55 14.16 6.51
CA VAL A 289 -4.54 13.47 5.22
C VAL A 289 -4.63 14.45 4.04
N SER A 290 -4.50 15.76 4.27
CA SER A 290 -4.60 16.76 3.19
C SER A 290 -3.38 16.78 2.26
N THR A 291 -2.26 16.17 2.65
CA THR A 291 -1.10 16.03 1.77
C THR A 291 -1.40 14.95 0.72
N PRO A 292 -1.34 15.29 -0.58
CA PRO A 292 -1.51 14.28 -1.62
C PRO A 292 -0.35 13.28 -1.58
N PRO A 293 -0.53 12.05 -2.12
CA PRO A 293 0.57 11.11 -2.34
C PRO A 293 1.70 11.71 -3.21
N PRO A 294 2.86 11.06 -3.32
CA PRO A 294 4.05 11.62 -3.98
C PRO A 294 3.86 12.09 -5.43
N ASP A 295 2.83 11.59 -6.13
CA ASP A 295 2.51 11.99 -7.50
C ASP A 295 1.51 13.15 -7.61
N GLY A 296 1.09 13.72 -6.48
CA GLY A 296 0.18 14.86 -6.40
C GLY A 296 -1.30 14.51 -6.60
N THR A 297 -1.67 13.25 -6.74
CA THR A 297 -3.07 12.85 -7.00
C THR A 297 -3.95 13.07 -5.75
N PRO A 298 -5.03 13.88 -5.81
CA PRO A 298 -5.93 14.06 -4.67
C PRO A 298 -6.57 12.74 -4.22
N ILE A 299 -6.86 12.60 -2.92
CA ILE A 299 -7.33 11.34 -2.31
C ILE A 299 -8.66 10.88 -2.91
N GLU A 300 -9.56 11.82 -3.19
CA GLU A 300 -10.84 11.61 -3.83
C GLU A 300 -10.73 11.07 -5.27
N ASN A 301 -9.58 11.30 -5.92
CA ASN A 301 -9.31 10.90 -7.30
C ASN A 301 -8.49 9.60 -7.40
N LEU A 302 -8.14 8.99 -6.26
CA LEU A 302 -7.37 7.76 -6.25
C LEU A 302 -8.18 6.62 -6.86
N SER A 303 -7.64 6.07 -7.94
CA SER A 303 -8.27 5.00 -8.70
C SER A 303 -7.54 3.67 -8.52
N THR A 304 -8.22 2.57 -8.85
CA THR A 304 -7.53 1.27 -8.89
C THR A 304 -6.36 1.27 -9.88
N LYS A 305 -6.41 2.10 -10.94
CA LYS A 305 -5.31 2.24 -11.90
C LYS A 305 -4.11 2.90 -11.23
N TRP A 306 -4.34 4.00 -10.52
CA TRP A 306 -3.31 4.70 -9.74
C TRP A 306 -2.57 3.72 -8.81
N PHE A 307 -3.31 3.00 -7.97
CA PHE A 307 -2.72 2.09 -6.97
C PHE A 307 -1.82 1.01 -7.59
N ARG A 308 -2.22 0.46 -8.74
CA ARG A 308 -1.41 -0.56 -9.44
C ARG A 308 -0.06 -0.06 -9.94
N HIS A 309 0.14 1.25 -9.99
CA HIS A 309 1.37 1.88 -10.47
C HIS A 309 2.25 2.40 -9.33
N ILE A 310 1.81 2.32 -8.07
CA ILE A 310 2.52 2.92 -6.93
C ILE A 310 3.94 2.38 -6.76
N ASP A 311 4.13 1.05 -6.74
CA ASP A 311 5.46 0.43 -6.63
C ASP A 311 6.08 0.10 -8.00
N LYS A 312 5.65 0.75 -9.09
CA LYS A 312 6.26 0.47 -10.39
C LYS A 312 7.58 1.22 -10.51
N LEU A 313 8.65 0.45 -10.47
CA LEU A 313 10.00 0.90 -10.76
C LEU A 313 10.05 1.74 -12.06
N PRO A 314 10.70 2.92 -12.03
CA PRO A 314 10.96 3.70 -13.24
C PRO A 314 11.68 2.86 -14.30
N LEU A 315 11.39 3.11 -15.58
CA LEU A 315 12.03 2.40 -16.71
C LEU A 315 13.56 2.44 -16.65
N THR A 316 14.13 3.54 -16.12
CA THR A 316 15.58 3.74 -15.95
C THR A 316 16.22 2.78 -14.96
N SER A 317 15.46 2.33 -13.95
CA SER A 317 15.92 1.39 -12.90
C SER A 317 15.80 -0.08 -13.30
N LEU A 318 15.23 -0.38 -14.47
CA LEU A 318 15.10 -1.76 -14.94
C LEU A 318 16.44 -2.31 -15.46
N PRO A 319 16.63 -3.64 -15.38
CA PRO A 319 17.81 -4.29 -15.94
C PRO A 319 18.06 -3.93 -17.41
N SER A 320 19.32 -3.97 -17.82
CA SER A 320 19.74 -3.65 -19.20
C SER A 320 19.02 -4.48 -20.27
N HIS A 321 18.63 -5.71 -19.95
CA HIS A 321 17.89 -6.59 -20.85
C HIS A 321 16.40 -6.25 -21.01
N TYR A 322 15.85 -5.32 -20.23
CA TYR A 322 14.48 -4.86 -20.44
C TYR A 322 14.42 -3.93 -21.67
N PRO A 323 13.45 -4.09 -22.57
CA PRO A 323 13.39 -3.27 -23.77
C PRO A 323 13.12 -1.80 -23.45
N ARG A 324 14.04 -0.92 -23.87
CA ARG A 324 13.96 0.54 -23.66
C ARG A 324 13.40 1.28 -24.87
N ALA A 325 12.43 0.69 -25.55
CA ALA A 325 11.74 1.36 -26.65
C ALA A 325 10.85 2.49 -26.12
N SER A 326 10.69 3.54 -26.93
CA SER A 326 9.85 4.68 -26.57
C SER A 326 8.36 4.31 -26.49
N LYS A 327 7.58 5.14 -25.80
CA LYS A 327 6.12 5.01 -25.70
C LYS A 327 5.45 4.89 -27.07
N SER A 328 5.84 5.76 -28.01
CA SER A 328 5.29 5.77 -29.37
C SER A 328 5.67 4.52 -30.16
N SER A 329 6.91 4.03 -30.01
CA SER A 329 7.36 2.78 -30.62
C SER A 329 6.53 1.58 -30.15
N TRP A 330 6.24 1.50 -28.85
CA TRP A 330 5.38 0.44 -28.31
C TRP A 330 3.95 0.54 -28.81
N THR A 331 3.38 1.74 -28.83
CA THR A 331 2.05 1.96 -29.40
C THR A 331 2.01 1.51 -30.86
N GLN A 332 2.97 1.94 -31.67
CA GLN A 332 3.07 1.53 -33.07
C GLN A 332 3.19 0.01 -33.22
N PHE A 333 4.03 -0.65 -32.41
CA PHE A 333 4.18 -2.11 -32.41
C PHE A 333 2.85 -2.85 -32.16
N TRP A 334 2.07 -2.40 -31.17
CA TRP A 334 0.80 -3.05 -30.83
C TRP A 334 -0.29 -2.82 -31.87
N HIS A 335 -0.27 -1.67 -32.56
CA HIS A 335 -1.22 -1.30 -33.61
C HIS A 335 -0.82 -1.76 -35.02
N ALA A 336 0.44 -2.12 -35.25
CA ALA A 336 0.92 -2.60 -36.53
C ALA A 336 0.14 -3.84 -37.01
N SER A 337 -0.15 -3.90 -38.31
CA SER A 337 -0.86 -5.00 -39.00
C SER A 337 0.01 -6.26 -39.11
N ILE A 338 0.46 -6.78 -37.97
CA ILE A 338 1.28 -7.98 -37.83
C ILE A 338 0.37 -9.15 -37.46
N PRO A 339 0.49 -10.33 -38.12
CA PRO A 339 -0.20 -11.53 -37.72
C PRO A 339 0.03 -11.85 -36.23
N HIS A 340 -1.03 -12.26 -35.54
CA HIS A 340 -1.01 -12.53 -34.10
C HIS A 340 0.12 -13.47 -33.61
N PRO A 341 0.46 -14.57 -34.32
CA PRO A 341 1.60 -15.41 -33.94
C PRO A 341 2.94 -14.68 -34.05
N ALA A 342 3.16 -13.96 -35.15
CA ALA A 342 4.40 -13.21 -35.40
C ALA A 342 4.59 -12.10 -34.35
N ARG A 343 3.52 -11.38 -33.97
CA ARG A 343 3.59 -10.36 -32.91
C ARG A 343 4.06 -10.95 -31.58
N THR A 344 3.63 -12.16 -31.23
CA THR A 344 4.05 -12.83 -29.99
C THR A 344 5.54 -13.16 -30.04
N ILE A 345 6.06 -13.59 -31.19
CA ILE A 345 7.49 -13.86 -31.39
C ILE A 345 8.31 -12.57 -31.27
N LEU A 346 7.92 -11.50 -31.96
CA LEU A 346 8.61 -10.21 -31.92
C LEU A 346 8.60 -9.59 -30.52
N TRP A 347 7.47 -9.66 -29.81
CA TRP A 347 7.41 -9.21 -28.42
C TRP A 347 8.40 -9.98 -27.54
N ARG A 348 8.52 -11.30 -27.72
CA ARG A 348 9.50 -12.12 -26.98
C ARG A 348 10.94 -11.79 -27.36
N LEU A 349 11.19 -11.42 -28.61
CA LEU A 349 12.50 -10.95 -29.06
C LEU A 349 12.91 -9.69 -28.31
N TYR A 350 12.02 -8.69 -28.22
CA TYR A 350 12.29 -7.45 -27.46
C TYR A 350 12.58 -7.71 -25.97
N HIS A 351 12.00 -8.76 -25.39
CA HIS A 351 12.23 -9.14 -23.99
C HIS A 351 13.40 -10.11 -23.80
N SER A 352 14.16 -10.43 -24.85
CA SER A 352 15.24 -11.43 -24.84
C SER A 352 14.77 -12.78 -24.30
N LYS A 353 13.58 -13.24 -24.74
CA LYS A 353 12.94 -14.52 -24.37
C LYS A 353 12.58 -15.40 -25.57
N LEU A 354 13.29 -15.28 -26.68
CA LEU A 354 13.19 -16.26 -27.74
C LEU A 354 13.74 -17.63 -27.29
N PRO A 355 13.20 -18.74 -27.80
CA PRO A 355 13.66 -20.09 -27.48
C PRO A 355 14.92 -20.43 -28.31
N THR A 356 15.99 -19.65 -28.16
CA THR A 356 17.27 -19.92 -28.81
C THR A 356 17.93 -21.13 -28.17
N ARG A 357 18.80 -21.83 -28.92
CA ARG A 357 19.45 -23.05 -28.44
C ARG A 357 20.31 -22.79 -27.21
N SER A 358 21.14 -21.75 -27.21
CA SER A 358 21.90 -21.32 -26.04
C SER A 358 20.99 -21.07 -24.82
N ARG A 359 19.89 -20.34 -24.98
CA ARG A 359 18.96 -20.09 -23.87
C ARG A 359 18.26 -21.36 -23.37
N LEU A 360 17.87 -22.25 -24.26
CA LEU A 360 17.23 -23.51 -23.89
C LEU A 360 18.22 -24.48 -23.22
N HIS A 361 19.48 -24.53 -23.66
CA HIS A 361 20.57 -25.24 -23.00
C HIS A 361 20.76 -24.74 -21.57
N LYS A 362 20.83 -23.40 -21.37
CA LYS A 362 20.91 -22.77 -20.03
C LYS A 362 19.70 -23.12 -19.14
N LEU A 363 18.50 -23.33 -19.70
CA LEU A 363 17.27 -23.58 -18.94
C LEU A 363 16.93 -25.06 -18.74
N MET A 364 17.35 -25.92 -19.65
CA MET A 364 17.04 -27.35 -19.69
C MET A 364 18.25 -28.17 -20.18
N PRO A 365 19.38 -28.15 -19.44
CA PRO A 365 20.64 -28.75 -19.89
C PRO A 365 20.55 -30.26 -20.08
N ASN A 366 19.61 -30.93 -19.42
CA ASN A 366 19.39 -32.37 -19.55
C ASN A 366 18.67 -32.77 -20.85
N ILE A 367 18.01 -31.81 -21.53
CA ILE A 367 17.23 -32.05 -22.75
C ILE A 367 17.98 -31.50 -23.97
N ILE A 368 18.58 -30.33 -23.83
CA ILE A 368 19.41 -29.72 -24.86
C ILE A 368 20.83 -29.73 -24.31
N THR A 369 21.70 -30.51 -24.95
CA THR A 369 23.07 -30.81 -24.50
C THR A 369 24.13 -29.85 -25.03
N ASP A 370 23.75 -28.93 -25.92
CA ASP A 370 24.66 -28.02 -26.58
C ASP A 370 23.99 -26.66 -26.86
N GLU A 371 24.78 -25.58 -26.81
CA GLU A 371 24.35 -24.20 -26.97
C GLU A 371 24.46 -23.64 -28.40
N LEU A 372 25.12 -24.36 -29.31
CA LEU A 372 25.37 -23.90 -30.69
C LEU A 372 24.08 -23.72 -31.49
N CYS A 373 24.00 -22.67 -32.30
CA CYS A 373 22.86 -22.43 -33.18
C CYS A 373 22.72 -23.53 -34.24
N MET A 374 21.52 -24.09 -34.41
CA MET A 374 21.24 -25.13 -35.42
C MET A 374 21.42 -24.67 -36.88
N LEU A 375 21.43 -23.36 -37.13
CA LEU A 375 21.50 -22.82 -38.49
C LEU A 375 22.92 -22.42 -38.90
N CYS A 376 23.69 -21.81 -37.98
CA CYS A 376 25.01 -21.26 -38.29
C CYS A 376 26.14 -21.78 -37.40
N GLY A 377 25.85 -22.61 -36.40
CA GLY A 377 26.86 -23.14 -35.48
C GLY A 377 27.47 -22.11 -34.52
N ALA A 378 27.01 -20.85 -34.52
CA ALA A 378 27.53 -19.83 -33.60
C ALA A 378 26.89 -19.93 -32.19
N ILE A 379 27.63 -19.47 -31.19
CA ILE A 379 27.13 -19.23 -29.83
C ILE A 379 26.50 -17.84 -29.78
N GLU A 380 25.33 -17.71 -29.15
CA GLU A 380 24.66 -16.42 -28.96
C GLU A 380 25.50 -15.56 -27.99
N SER A 381 26.07 -14.46 -28.48
CA SER A 381 26.71 -13.44 -27.65
C SER A 381 25.65 -12.63 -26.92
N ASP A 382 25.78 -12.51 -25.59
CA ASP A 382 24.80 -11.84 -24.71
C ASP A 382 24.59 -10.35 -24.99
#